data_AF-A0A4Y2HJK4-F1
#
_entry.id   AF-A0A4Y2HJK4-F1
#
_cell.length_a   1.000
_cell.length_b   1.000
_cell.length_c   1.000
_cell.angle_alpha   90.00
_cell.angle_beta   90.00
_cell.angle_gamma   90.00
#
_symmetry.space_group_name_H-M   'P 1'
#
loop_
_entity.id
_entity.type
_entity.pdbx_description
1 polymer ?
#
loop_
_entity_poly.entity_id
_entity_poly.type
_entity_poly.pdbx_seq_one_letter_code
_entity_poly.pdbx_strand_id
1 'polypeptide(L)'
;MKYKNRVRSRVANLKDTKNPELRINVLKGIILPDKIAVMTADEMASEEMKGLRQKFTKEAINDHQMAVTGGTKTDLLKCGKCKKSNCTYNQVQTRSADEPMTTFVYCNECGHRWKFC
;
A
#
# COMPACT_ATOMS: atom_id res chain seq x y z
N MET A 1 -31.69 -3.76 -13.23
CA MET A 1 -31.11 -2.88 -12.18
C MET A 1 -29.90 -2.04 -12.64
N LYS A 2 -28.97 -2.58 -13.46
CA LYS A 2 -27.70 -1.92 -13.85
C LYS A 2 -27.85 -0.54 -14.52
N TYR A 3 -28.80 -0.39 -15.44
CA TYR A 3 -29.07 0.87 -16.15
C TYR A 3 -29.55 1.99 -15.21
N LYS A 4 -30.60 1.75 -14.41
CA LYS A 4 -31.14 2.73 -13.46
C LYS A 4 -30.08 3.19 -12.43
N ASN A 5 -29.22 2.27 -11.99
CA ASN A 5 -28.11 2.61 -11.09
C ASN A 5 -27.08 3.54 -11.77
N ARG A 6 -26.77 3.31 -13.04
CA ARG A 6 -25.87 4.17 -13.82
C ARG A 6 -26.45 5.58 -13.95
N VAL A 7 -27.74 5.70 -14.30
CA VAL A 7 -28.43 6.99 -14.39
C VAL A 7 -28.40 7.73 -13.04
N ARG A 8 -28.76 7.04 -11.94
CA ARG A 8 -28.71 7.63 -10.59
C ARG A 8 -27.31 8.11 -10.21
N SER A 9 -26.27 7.34 -10.53
CA SER A 9 -24.88 7.75 -10.32
C SER A 9 -24.53 9.02 -11.11
N ARG A 10 -24.94 9.14 -12.39
CA ARG A 10 -24.69 10.35 -13.17
C ARG A 10 -25.41 11.57 -12.64
N VAL A 11 -26.68 11.40 -12.28
CA VAL A 11 -27.47 12.48 -11.67
C VAL A 11 -26.83 12.95 -10.37
N ALA A 12 -26.34 12.03 -9.52
CA ALA A 12 -25.66 12.39 -8.28
C ALA A 12 -24.35 13.15 -8.54
N ASN A 13 -23.49 12.67 -9.44
CA ASN A 13 -22.22 13.33 -9.78
C ASN A 13 -22.42 14.71 -10.43
N LEU A 14 -23.42 14.87 -11.31
CA LEU A 14 -23.71 16.15 -11.96
C LEU A 14 -24.39 17.17 -11.02
N LYS A 15 -25.01 16.70 -9.93
CA LYS A 15 -25.62 17.55 -8.90
C LYS A 15 -24.66 17.87 -7.76
N ASP A 16 -23.43 17.34 -7.78
CA ASP A 16 -22.47 17.58 -6.71
C ASP A 16 -22.07 19.06 -6.65
N THR A 17 -22.35 19.69 -5.52
CA THR A 17 -22.02 21.10 -5.27
C THR A 17 -20.53 21.32 -5.06
N LYS A 18 -19.79 20.27 -4.69
CA LYS A 18 -18.33 20.32 -4.47
C LYS A 18 -17.53 20.17 -5.76
N ASN A 19 -18.15 19.72 -6.85
CA ASN A 19 -17.51 19.55 -8.15
C ASN A 19 -18.34 20.17 -9.29
N PRO A 20 -18.53 21.51 -9.29
CA PRO A 20 -19.32 22.19 -10.33
C PRO A 20 -18.66 22.11 -11.71
N GLU A 21 -17.32 21.99 -11.77
CA GLU A 21 -16.53 21.88 -12.99
C GLU A 21 -16.95 20.72 -13.87
N LEU A 22 -17.28 19.55 -13.29
CA LEU A 22 -17.75 18.40 -14.05
C LEU A 22 -19.00 18.75 -14.88
N ARG A 23 -19.98 19.41 -14.27
CA ARG A 23 -21.21 19.82 -14.94
C ARG A 23 -20.93 20.87 -16.02
N ILE A 24 -20.06 21.83 -15.72
CA ILE A 24 -19.68 22.89 -16.67
C ILE A 24 -18.99 22.30 -17.90
N ASN A 25 -18.06 21.36 -17.71
CA ASN A 25 -17.32 20.73 -18.81
C ASN A 25 -18.20 19.86 -19.70
N VAL A 26 -19.25 19.26 -19.15
CA VAL A 26 -20.27 18.54 -19.94
C VAL A 26 -21.13 19.52 -20.74
N LEU A 27 -21.59 20.62 -20.14
CA LEU A 27 -22.39 21.64 -20.83
C LEU A 27 -21.60 22.37 -21.92
N LYS A 28 -20.30 22.61 -21.70
CA LYS A 28 -19.39 23.21 -22.69
C LYS A 28 -18.98 22.24 -23.80
N GLY A 29 -19.34 20.96 -23.71
CA GLY A 29 -18.96 19.94 -24.71
C GLY A 29 -17.51 19.45 -24.62
N ILE A 30 -16.75 19.85 -23.59
CA ILE A 30 -15.39 19.34 -23.32
C ILE A 30 -15.46 17.84 -22.99
N ILE A 31 -16.53 17.42 -22.29
CA ILE A 31 -16.84 16.01 -22.06
C ILE A 31 -18.05 15.65 -22.92
N LEU A 32 -17.84 14.78 -23.90
CA LEU A 32 -18.88 14.27 -24.79
C LEU A 32 -19.93 13.43 -24.02
N PRO A 33 -21.21 13.45 -24.43
CA PRO A 33 -22.27 12.63 -23.82
C PRO A 33 -21.94 11.13 -23.77
N ASP A 34 -21.31 10.61 -24.84
CA ASP A 34 -20.91 9.21 -24.91
C ASP A 34 -19.79 8.89 -23.92
N LYS A 35 -18.86 9.83 -23.72
CA LYS A 35 -17.77 9.69 -22.76
C LYS A 35 -18.32 9.62 -21.34
N ILE A 36 -19.17 10.58 -20.95
CA ILE A 36 -19.74 10.58 -19.59
C ILE A 36 -20.60 9.33 -19.33
N ALA A 37 -21.29 8.78 -20.32
CA ALA A 37 -22.08 7.56 -20.15
C ALA A 37 -21.22 6.36 -19.68
N VAL A 38 -19.98 6.26 -20.16
CA VAL A 38 -19.09 5.13 -19.87
C VAL A 38 -18.18 5.38 -18.67
N MET A 39 -17.79 6.63 -18.41
CA MET A 39 -16.81 7.02 -17.38
C MET A 39 -16.99 6.34 -16.01
N THR A 40 -15.89 6.04 -15.34
CA THR A 40 -15.93 5.46 -13.99
C THR A 40 -16.25 6.52 -12.92
N ALA A 41 -16.60 6.09 -11.71
CA ALA A 41 -16.82 7.01 -10.60
C ALA A 41 -15.55 7.81 -10.26
N ASP A 42 -14.39 7.18 -10.44
CA ASP A 42 -13.09 7.80 -10.15
C ASP A 42 -12.74 8.85 -11.20
N GLU A 43 -13.09 8.60 -12.47
CA GLU A 43 -12.90 9.56 -13.55
C GLU A 43 -13.83 10.77 -13.47
N MET A 44 -14.98 10.66 -12.81
CA MET A 44 -15.91 11.79 -12.60
C MET A 44 -15.60 12.61 -11.34
N ALA A 45 -14.72 12.12 -10.46
CA ALA A 45 -14.33 12.86 -9.27
C ALA A 45 -13.63 14.19 -9.60
N SER A 46 -13.62 15.10 -8.63
CA SER A 46 -12.87 16.36 -8.74
C SER A 46 -11.37 16.09 -8.93
N GLU A 47 -10.67 17.04 -9.53
CA GLU A 47 -9.24 16.93 -9.79
C GLU A 47 -8.43 16.76 -8.50
N GLU A 48 -8.81 17.49 -7.44
CA GLU A 48 -8.23 17.34 -6.10
C GLU A 48 -8.41 15.92 -5.54
N MET A 49 -9.63 15.37 -5.61
CA MET A 49 -9.90 14.01 -5.11
C MET A 49 -9.17 12.94 -5.92
N LYS A 50 -9.03 13.13 -7.23
CA LYS A 50 -8.22 12.24 -8.08
C LYS A 50 -6.76 12.28 -7.67
N GLY A 51 -6.19 13.47 -7.49
CA GLY A 51 -4.82 13.64 -7.03
C GLY A 51 -4.58 13.00 -5.67
N LEU A 52 -5.51 13.18 -4.73
CA LEU A 52 -5.42 12.59 -3.40
C LEU A 52 -5.46 11.06 -3.44
N ARG A 53 -6.37 10.48 -4.22
CA ARG A 53 -6.45 9.02 -4.40
C ARG A 53 -5.20 8.45 -5.05
N GLN A 54 -4.66 9.13 -6.07
CA GLN A 54 -3.41 8.72 -6.72
C GLN A 54 -2.24 8.74 -5.72
N LYS A 55 -2.16 9.78 -4.89
CA LYS A 55 -1.15 9.88 -3.83
C LYS A 55 -1.25 8.72 -2.84
N PHE A 56 -2.43 8.48 -2.27
CA PHE A 56 -2.62 7.37 -1.33
C PHE A 56 -2.39 6.00 -1.96
N THR A 57 -2.80 5.80 -3.21
CA THR A 57 -2.54 4.53 -3.92
C THR A 57 -1.05 4.31 -4.10
N LYS A 58 -0.31 5.36 -4.46
CA LYS A 58 1.15 5.31 -4.60
C LYS A 58 1.85 5.03 -3.27
N GLU A 59 1.43 5.71 -2.20
CA GLU A 59 1.95 5.49 -0.84
C GLU A 59 1.68 4.07 -0.36
N ALA A 60 0.45 3.56 -0.53
CA ALA A 60 0.10 2.20 -0.19
C ALA A 60 0.94 1.18 -0.96
N ILE A 61 1.13 1.35 -2.27
CA ILE A 61 1.99 0.45 -3.06
C ILE A 61 3.42 0.48 -2.53
N ASN A 62 3.97 1.66 -2.23
CA ASN A 62 5.32 1.79 -1.71
C ASN A 62 5.49 1.12 -0.34
N ASP A 63 4.54 1.32 0.56
CA ASP A 63 4.55 0.70 1.89
C ASP A 63 4.48 -0.83 1.80
N HIS A 64 3.68 -1.37 0.88
CA HIS A 64 3.56 -2.82 0.70
C HIS A 64 4.74 -3.44 -0.07
N GLN A 65 5.51 -2.66 -0.83
CA GLN A 65 6.73 -3.12 -1.49
C GLN A 65 7.89 -3.30 -0.51
N MET A 66 7.85 -2.67 0.66
CA MET A 66 8.86 -2.86 1.69
C MET A 66 8.67 -4.23 2.36
N ALA A 67 9.40 -5.24 1.89
CA ALA A 67 9.51 -6.52 2.57
C ALA A 67 10.11 -6.31 3.97
N VAL A 68 9.26 -6.19 4.98
CA VAL A 68 9.71 -6.22 6.38
C VAL A 68 10.17 -7.64 6.66
N THR A 69 11.49 -7.85 6.74
CA THR A 69 12.04 -9.12 7.20
C THR A 69 11.55 -9.35 8.63
N GLY A 70 10.71 -10.37 8.81
CA GLY A 70 10.12 -10.70 10.11
C GLY A 70 11.18 -11.04 11.16
N GLY A 71 10.89 -10.66 12.41
CA GLY A 71 11.74 -10.93 13.58
C GLY A 71 12.03 -9.69 14.40
N THR A 72 12.59 -9.89 15.60
CA THR A 72 12.87 -8.80 16.52
C THR A 72 14.20 -8.16 16.14
N LYS A 73 14.17 -6.86 15.78
CA LYS A 73 15.39 -6.08 15.51
C LYS A 73 16.16 -5.85 16.81
N THR A 74 17.48 -6.04 16.76
CA THR A 74 18.39 -5.83 17.89
C THR A 74 19.73 -5.31 17.44
N ASP A 75 20.28 -4.36 18.20
CA ASP A 75 21.66 -3.90 18.08
C ASP A 75 22.65 -4.67 18.97
N LEU A 76 22.15 -5.62 19.76
CA LEU A 76 22.95 -6.44 20.67
C LEU A 76 23.90 -7.40 19.93
N LEU A 77 23.60 -7.72 18.67
CA LEU A 77 24.30 -8.74 17.89
C LEU A 77 25.07 -8.08 16.75
N LYS A 78 26.40 -8.21 16.77
CA LYS A 78 27.28 -7.68 15.72
C LYS A 78 27.53 -8.73 14.65
N CYS A 79 27.29 -8.39 13.38
CA CYS A 79 27.55 -9.31 12.28
C CYS A 79 29.05 -9.54 12.08
N GLY A 80 29.49 -10.80 12.00
CA GLY A 80 30.89 -11.15 11.76
C GLY A 80 31.43 -10.73 10.39
N LYS A 81 30.56 -10.59 9.37
CA LYS A 81 30.96 -10.21 8.01
C LYS A 81 31.08 -8.70 7.82
N CYS A 82 30.00 -7.96 8.05
CA CYS A 82 29.95 -6.51 7.80
C CYS A 82 30.25 -5.65 9.03
N LYS A 83 30.39 -6.25 10.22
CA LYS A 83 30.66 -5.57 11.50
C LYS A 83 29.60 -4.55 11.93
N LYS A 84 28.43 -4.52 11.30
CA LYS A 84 27.28 -3.70 11.70
C LYS A 84 26.40 -4.45 12.73
N SER A 85 25.65 -3.70 13.54
CA SER A 85 24.76 -4.22 14.59
C SER A 85 23.32 -4.45 14.14
N ASN A 86 22.93 -3.99 12.94
CA ASN A 86 21.56 -4.12 12.42
C ASN A 86 21.22 -5.59 12.08
N CYS A 87 20.79 -6.32 13.11
CA CYS A 87 20.43 -7.73 13.05
C CYS A 87 19.00 -7.95 13.52
N THR A 88 18.34 -8.95 12.97
CA THR A 88 17.08 -9.52 13.48
C THR A 88 17.35 -10.89 14.08
N TYR A 89 16.73 -11.20 15.21
CA TYR A 89 16.81 -12.54 15.79
C TYR A 89 15.42 -13.14 15.98
N ASN A 90 15.37 -14.47 15.92
CA ASN A 90 14.19 -15.27 16.23
C ASN A 90 14.63 -16.49 17.05
N GLN A 91 13.92 -16.78 18.13
CA GLN A 91 14.19 -17.92 18.98
C GLN A 91 13.21 -19.04 18.64
N VAL A 92 13.75 -20.22 18.33
CA VAL A 92 12.95 -21.39 17.96
C VAL A 92 13.50 -22.60 18.73
N GLN A 93 12.62 -23.34 19.39
CA GLN A 93 12.98 -24.63 19.96
C GLN A 93 13.09 -25.65 18.83
N THR A 94 14.33 -26.04 18.49
CA THR A 94 14.59 -26.95 17.37
C THR A 94 14.87 -28.40 17.81
N ARG A 95 14.91 -28.64 19.12
CA ARG A 95 15.28 -29.91 19.74
C ARG A 95 14.33 -30.24 20.90
N SER A 96 14.62 -31.34 21.62
CA SER A 96 13.86 -31.83 22.77
C SER A 96 13.54 -30.72 23.78
N ALA A 97 12.47 -30.92 24.57
CA ALA A 97 12.02 -29.96 25.57
C ALA A 97 13.09 -29.62 26.63
N ASP A 98 14.03 -30.54 26.87
CA ASP A 98 15.12 -30.41 27.83
C ASP A 98 16.30 -29.57 27.32
N GLU A 99 16.34 -29.23 26.02
CA GLU A 99 17.39 -28.38 25.44
C GLU A 99 16.94 -26.91 25.32
N PRO A 100 17.85 -25.95 25.55
CA PRO A 100 17.52 -24.53 25.44
C PRO A 100 17.14 -24.14 24.01
N MET A 101 16.35 -23.06 23.89
CA MET A 101 15.92 -22.53 22.60
C MET A 101 17.11 -22.11 21.72
N THR A 102 17.06 -22.41 20.43
CA THR A 102 18.09 -21.98 19.48
C THR A 102 17.77 -20.57 18.99
N THR A 103 18.75 -19.66 19.08
CA THR A 103 18.59 -18.29 18.55
C THR A 103 19.12 -18.23 17.12
N PHE A 104 18.25 -17.94 16.16
CA PHE A 104 18.63 -17.66 14.77
C PHE A 104 18.79 -16.16 14.58
N VAL A 105 19.90 -15.75 13.98
CA VAL A 105 20.21 -14.34 13.72
C VAL A 105 20.37 -14.11 12.22
N TYR A 106 19.79 -13.02 11.75
CA TYR A 106 19.90 -12.52 10.39
C TYR A 106 20.44 -11.09 10.39
N CYS A 107 21.51 -10.83 9.65
CA CYS A 107 22.00 -9.47 9.44
C CYS A 107 21.23 -8.80 8.31
N ASN A 108 20.54 -7.70 8.61
CA ASN A 108 19.72 -6.98 7.64
C ASN A 108 20.56 -6.21 6.60
N GLU A 109 21.87 -6.07 6.83
CA GLU A 109 22.79 -5.29 6.00
C GLU A 109 23.47 -6.12 4.91
N CYS A 110 23.90 -7.34 5.25
CA CYS A 110 24.67 -8.21 4.34
C CYS A 110 24.01 -9.57 4.08
N GLY A 111 22.83 -9.81 4.65
CA GLY A 111 22.09 -11.06 4.48
C GLY A 111 22.69 -12.27 5.21
N HIS A 112 23.75 -12.08 6.00
CA HIS A 112 24.39 -13.19 6.71
C HIS A 112 23.47 -13.77 7.78
N ARG A 113 23.36 -15.11 7.79
CA ARG A 113 22.57 -15.88 8.77
C ARG A 113 23.49 -16.76 9.59
N TRP A 114 23.29 -16.79 10.90
CA TRP A 114 23.96 -17.71 11.81
C TRP A 114 23.04 -18.08 12.97
N LYS A 115 23.40 -19.12 13.71
CA LYS A 115 22.69 -19.56 14.90
C LYS A 115 23.67 -19.71 16.06
N PHE A 116 23.20 -19.51 17.28
CA PHE A 116 23.92 -19.91 18.48
C PHE A 116 22.96 -20.58 19.47
N CYS A 117 23.48 -21.57 20.17
CA CYS A 117 22.80 -22.38 21.18
C CYS A 117 23.27 -21.94 22.56
#